data_AF-A0AAW5UBY3-F1
#
_entry.id   AF-A0AAW5UBY3-F1
#
_cell.length_a   1.000
_cell.length_b   1.000
_cell.length_c   1.000
_cell.angle_alpha   90.00
_cell.angle_beta   90.00
_cell.angle_gamma   90.00
#
_symmetry.space_group_name_H-M   'P 1'
#
loop_
_entity.id
_entity.type
_entity.pdbx_description
1 polymer ?
#
loop_
_entity_poly.entity_id
_entity_poly.type
_entity_poly.pdbx_seq_one_letter_code
_entity_poly.pdbx_strand_id
1 'polypeptide(L)'
;MEQQIINHIQDILKSNNVTVLSLLWSSFIFILGVISTKYRIKEWFQHQRIWKRLAVCLAILIVAISLNWHVIAAGIFSLLVVISTILPLPHELFLLHYYKTNEEALEKERYRCWFVTTTALLRFYELKIRKSRGLIKRQDMQIAFIDEAKKWDLFDREYIKYYLPNLDVLFRIGAIKAFENECSKLSRFDNTGYMLSFKTYLAHNNFDYEKMEELESKCPDTDDDSRLVSLINKYCAYEASGEKEKMKNVISKLLELKRKGIIHVELYRDLMRYYDEIIVDKEAADALAEEIEKIDSVYYGDYLNLQDIAFMHYRINGNQQKTNSLIERIIAENKKRQQGDEQMITQIKLMYVMFDNGYKWQEYSVGVFLNRTNFLNRGYRVGAVFIQETYRLLRDVSLLNNQSLNNQLQNEMFADFDRYIERYISEIESDIAELDDRFLYRKRNLLMLKLELLKFKADGDFVLMRKNNDEIFDRIIEMCRHNGDKREMLHFLVVHADDILTIDNQIRESGKDDVGYANTMLQKDYDNHRMAYINKAENLVCEIVNMLYLRKYDKSLAYYVIYTAYFYMLLENRQRSLFFFTMFEKYDIDIKNWTMPIQQIYHKVRKYNSKE
;
A
#
# COMPACT_ATOMS: atom_id res chain seq x y z
N MET A 1 72.70 -15.36 -9.91
CA MET A 1 71.72 -16.30 -10.49
C MET A 1 70.48 -15.55 -11.00
N GLU A 2 69.88 -14.64 -10.23
CA GLU A 2 68.77 -13.78 -10.68
C GLU A 2 69.12 -12.84 -11.85
N GLN A 3 70.31 -12.22 -11.85
CA GLN A 3 70.75 -11.35 -12.96
C GLN A 3 70.88 -12.09 -14.31
N GLN A 4 71.25 -13.38 -14.28
CA GLN A 4 71.41 -14.18 -15.49
C GLN A 4 70.05 -14.57 -16.08
N ILE A 5 69.06 -14.85 -15.24
CA ILE A 5 67.69 -15.14 -15.69
C ILE A 5 67.06 -13.90 -16.34
N ILE A 6 67.27 -12.72 -15.75
CA ILE A 6 66.76 -11.44 -16.27
C ILE A 6 67.43 -11.10 -17.62
N ASN A 7 68.74 -11.27 -17.74
CA ASN A 7 69.45 -11.04 -19.00
C ASN A 7 69.03 -12.04 -20.09
N HIS A 8 68.78 -13.31 -19.72
CA HIS A 8 68.32 -14.31 -20.68
C HIS A 8 66.89 -14.04 -21.18
N ILE A 9 66.01 -13.54 -20.30
CA ILE A 9 64.67 -13.09 -20.68
C ILE A 9 64.74 -11.86 -21.60
N GLN A 10 65.66 -10.92 -21.33
CA GLN A 10 65.86 -9.74 -22.19
C GLN A 10 66.42 -10.08 -23.58
N ASP A 11 67.31 -11.07 -23.68
CA ASP A 11 67.85 -11.54 -24.97
C ASP A 11 66.82 -12.36 -25.78
N ILE A 12 65.95 -13.12 -25.11
CA ILE A 12 64.82 -13.83 -25.75
C ILE A 12 63.76 -12.83 -26.24
N LEU A 13 63.56 -11.71 -25.53
CA LEU A 13 62.66 -10.63 -25.94
C LEU A 13 63.22 -9.82 -27.13
N LYS A 14 64.55 -9.61 -27.18
CA LYS A 14 65.22 -8.95 -28.30
C LYS A 14 65.26 -9.78 -29.59
N SER A 15 65.45 -11.09 -29.48
CA SER A 15 65.63 -11.99 -30.64
C SER A 15 64.32 -12.32 -31.38
N ASN A 16 63.17 -12.25 -30.71
CA ASN A 16 61.90 -12.68 -31.30
C ASN A 16 61.03 -11.57 -31.89
N ASN A 17 61.46 -10.29 -31.86
CA ASN A 17 60.64 -9.15 -32.32
C ASN A 17 59.22 -9.12 -31.71
N VAL A 18 59.05 -9.76 -30.55
CA VAL A 18 57.83 -9.75 -29.75
C VAL A 18 57.95 -8.51 -28.89
N THR A 19 57.37 -7.41 -29.36
CA THR A 19 57.27 -6.20 -28.55
C THR A 19 56.65 -6.58 -27.20
N VAL A 20 57.13 -5.99 -26.09
CA VAL A 20 56.50 -6.15 -24.77
C VAL A 20 54.99 -5.91 -24.84
N LEU A 21 54.57 -5.05 -25.78
CA LEU A 21 53.19 -4.82 -26.18
C LEU A 21 52.48 -6.08 -26.73
N SER A 22 53.09 -6.87 -27.63
CA SER A 22 52.48 -8.10 -28.13
C SER A 22 52.46 -9.20 -27.06
N LEU A 23 53.43 -9.25 -26.15
CA LEU A 23 53.44 -10.18 -25.02
C LEU A 23 52.36 -9.81 -23.97
N LEU A 24 52.19 -8.52 -23.69
CA LEU A 24 51.10 -8.01 -22.85
C LEU A 24 49.74 -8.22 -23.51
N TRP A 25 49.64 -8.05 -24.83
CA TRP A 25 48.41 -8.27 -25.57
C TRP A 25 48.05 -9.76 -25.61
N SER A 26 49.04 -10.63 -25.80
CA SER A 26 48.89 -12.08 -25.70
C SER A 26 48.53 -12.51 -24.28
N SER A 27 49.14 -11.92 -23.25
CA SER A 27 48.85 -12.21 -21.84
C SER A 27 47.47 -11.71 -21.43
N PHE A 28 47.04 -10.55 -21.91
CA PHE A 28 45.70 -9.99 -21.69
C PHE A 28 44.64 -10.84 -22.39
N ILE A 29 44.88 -11.26 -23.64
CA ILE A 29 44.02 -12.17 -24.40
C ILE A 29 43.99 -13.57 -23.74
N PHE A 30 45.13 -14.05 -23.20
CA PHE A 30 45.22 -15.34 -22.52
C PHE A 30 44.55 -15.31 -21.15
N ILE A 31 44.72 -14.25 -20.35
CA ILE A 31 44.02 -14.07 -19.07
C ILE A 31 42.52 -13.91 -19.35
N LEU A 32 42.11 -13.09 -20.32
CA LEU A 32 40.72 -13.01 -20.77
C LEU A 32 40.18 -14.36 -21.26
N GLY A 33 40.98 -15.12 -22.00
CA GLY A 33 40.63 -16.43 -22.55
C GLY A 33 40.46 -17.51 -21.48
N VAL A 34 41.37 -17.58 -20.51
CA VAL A 34 41.34 -18.53 -19.39
C VAL A 34 40.23 -18.18 -18.39
N ILE A 35 40.02 -16.88 -18.12
CA ILE A 35 38.93 -16.38 -17.28
C ILE A 35 37.57 -16.64 -17.98
N SER A 36 37.47 -16.38 -19.28
CA SER A 36 36.25 -16.63 -20.09
C SER A 36 35.88 -18.12 -20.15
N THR A 37 36.87 -18.99 -20.36
CA THR A 37 36.65 -20.45 -20.50
C THR A 37 36.35 -21.15 -19.17
N LYS A 38 36.86 -20.67 -18.04
CA LYS A 38 36.72 -21.36 -16.74
C LYS A 38 35.53 -20.90 -15.88
N TYR A 39 34.96 -19.71 -16.13
CA TYR A 39 33.96 -19.09 -15.22
C TYR A 39 32.63 -18.63 -15.84
N ARG A 40 32.27 -19.00 -17.09
CA ARG A 40 31.06 -18.49 -17.76
C ARG A 40 30.95 -16.93 -17.73
N ILE A 41 32.07 -16.23 -17.87
CA ILE A 41 32.17 -14.76 -17.70
C ILE A 41 31.60 -13.95 -18.89
N LYS A 42 30.99 -14.62 -19.88
CA LYS A 42 30.40 -13.96 -21.06
C LYS A 42 29.35 -12.90 -20.69
N GLU A 43 28.65 -13.07 -19.56
CA GLU A 43 27.66 -12.13 -19.03
C GLU A 43 28.29 -10.88 -18.40
N TRP A 44 29.48 -10.99 -17.79
CA TRP A 44 30.13 -9.84 -17.15
C TRP A 44 30.60 -8.81 -18.18
N PHE A 45 31.15 -9.27 -19.30
CA PHE A 45 31.59 -8.39 -20.39
C PHE A 45 30.43 -7.70 -21.14
N GLN A 46 29.18 -7.98 -20.80
CA GLN A 46 28.02 -7.23 -21.32
C GLN A 46 27.83 -5.89 -20.60
N HIS A 47 28.41 -5.70 -19.42
CA HIS A 47 28.25 -4.49 -18.62
C HIS A 47 29.25 -3.40 -19.04
N GLN A 48 28.72 -2.23 -19.41
CA GLN A 48 29.51 -1.07 -19.84
C GLN A 48 30.47 -0.59 -18.74
N ARG A 49 30.10 -0.75 -17.47
CA ARG A 49 30.98 -0.37 -16.34
C ARG A 49 32.26 -1.18 -16.26
N ILE A 50 32.23 -2.45 -16.69
CA ILE A 50 33.44 -3.31 -16.68
C ILE A 50 34.41 -2.80 -17.73
N TRP A 51 33.93 -2.47 -18.92
CA TRP A 51 34.75 -1.88 -19.99
C TRP A 51 35.39 -0.55 -19.59
N LYS A 52 34.60 0.37 -19.00
CA LYS A 52 35.13 1.66 -18.52
C LYS A 52 36.22 1.48 -17.46
N ARG A 53 36.04 0.53 -16.53
CA ARG A 53 37.01 0.26 -15.46
C ARG A 53 38.26 -0.49 -15.97
N LEU A 54 38.10 -1.42 -16.89
CA LEU A 54 39.22 -2.08 -17.57
C LEU A 54 40.05 -1.07 -18.36
N ALA A 55 39.43 -0.11 -19.06
CA ALA A 55 40.14 0.93 -19.78
C ALA A 55 41.00 1.81 -18.84
N VAL A 56 40.47 2.20 -17.67
CA VAL A 56 41.22 2.95 -16.65
C VAL A 56 42.36 2.12 -16.07
N CYS A 57 42.11 0.84 -15.73
CA CYS A 57 43.15 -0.05 -15.23
C CYS A 57 44.26 -0.25 -16.27
N LEU A 58 43.90 -0.32 -17.55
CA LEU A 58 44.84 -0.47 -18.66
C LEU A 58 45.69 0.80 -18.86
N ALA A 59 45.10 1.99 -18.68
CA ALA A 59 45.85 3.25 -18.66
C ALA A 59 46.86 3.31 -17.49
N ILE A 60 46.45 2.90 -16.29
CA ILE A 60 47.34 2.84 -15.11
C ILE A 60 48.47 1.81 -15.34
N LEU A 61 48.16 0.68 -15.96
CA LEU A 61 49.14 -0.35 -16.31
C LEU A 61 50.19 0.21 -17.29
N ILE A 62 49.77 0.94 -18.33
CA ILE A 62 50.69 1.60 -19.29
C ILE A 62 51.63 2.57 -18.56
N VAL A 63 51.10 3.39 -17.65
CA VAL A 63 51.90 4.33 -16.85
C VAL A 63 52.87 3.59 -15.92
N ALA A 64 52.43 2.52 -15.25
CA ALA A 64 53.28 1.75 -14.35
C ALA A 64 54.39 0.97 -15.09
N ILE A 65 54.11 0.51 -16.31
CA ILE A 65 55.11 -0.11 -17.19
C ILE A 65 56.16 0.91 -17.63
N SER A 66 55.77 2.15 -17.94
CA SER A 66 56.72 3.23 -18.26
C SER A 66 57.66 3.59 -17.11
N LEU A 67 57.33 3.17 -15.88
CA LEU A 67 58.12 3.39 -14.66
C LEU A 67 58.90 2.12 -14.21
N ASN A 68 58.98 1.07 -15.04
CA ASN A 68 59.69 -0.19 -14.79
C ASN A 68 59.19 -1.04 -13.59
N TRP A 69 57.93 -0.89 -13.17
CA TRP A 69 57.36 -1.63 -12.02
C TRP A 69 56.53 -2.86 -12.43
N HIS A 70 57.03 -3.71 -13.32
CA HIS A 70 56.21 -4.71 -14.02
C HIS A 70 55.49 -5.74 -13.11
N VAL A 71 56.17 -6.26 -12.07
CA VAL A 71 55.58 -7.28 -11.17
C VAL A 71 54.55 -6.66 -10.21
N ILE A 72 54.88 -5.50 -9.64
CA ILE A 72 53.99 -4.74 -8.76
C ILE A 72 52.77 -4.24 -9.55
N ALA A 73 52.97 -3.78 -10.79
CA ALA A 73 51.91 -3.31 -11.67
C ALA A 73 50.91 -4.42 -12.03
N ALA A 74 51.36 -5.64 -12.31
CA ALA A 74 50.48 -6.78 -12.60
C ALA A 74 49.65 -7.21 -11.37
N GLY A 75 50.27 -7.19 -10.17
CA GLY A 75 49.57 -7.45 -8.90
C GLY A 75 48.54 -6.37 -8.57
N ILE A 76 48.92 -5.10 -8.68
CA ILE A 76 48.02 -3.95 -8.48
C ILE A 76 46.90 -3.95 -9.52
N PHE A 77 47.17 -4.27 -10.78
CA PHE A 77 46.15 -4.37 -11.84
C PHE A 77 45.13 -5.47 -11.54
N SER A 78 45.58 -6.66 -11.15
CA SER A 78 44.68 -7.77 -10.82
C SER A 78 43.81 -7.44 -9.60
N LEU A 79 44.40 -6.84 -8.57
CA LEU A 79 43.69 -6.36 -7.38
C LEU A 79 42.70 -5.24 -7.72
N LEU A 80 43.10 -4.26 -8.54
CA LEU A 80 42.26 -3.16 -8.98
C LEU A 80 41.11 -3.65 -9.85
N VAL A 81 41.30 -4.65 -10.71
CA VAL A 81 40.20 -5.23 -11.50
C VAL A 81 39.18 -5.91 -10.58
N VAL A 82 39.60 -6.65 -9.56
CA VAL A 82 38.68 -7.31 -8.60
C VAL A 82 37.98 -6.29 -7.68
N ILE A 83 38.73 -5.35 -7.10
CA ILE A 83 38.18 -4.28 -6.26
C ILE A 83 37.23 -3.41 -7.08
N SER A 84 37.65 -2.97 -8.26
CA SER A 84 36.84 -2.10 -9.10
C SER A 84 35.63 -2.81 -9.70
N THR A 85 35.59 -4.14 -9.84
CA THR A 85 34.38 -4.81 -10.38
C THR A 85 33.34 -5.14 -9.32
N ILE A 86 33.72 -5.38 -8.07
CA ILE A 86 32.83 -5.98 -7.07
C ILE A 86 32.71 -5.16 -5.78
N LEU A 87 33.74 -4.42 -5.39
CA LEU A 87 33.82 -3.78 -4.08
C LEU A 87 33.76 -2.25 -4.18
N PRO A 88 33.21 -1.58 -3.15
CA PRO A 88 33.43 -0.16 -2.96
C PRO A 88 34.93 0.15 -2.84
N LEU A 89 35.34 1.33 -3.27
CA LEU A 89 36.68 1.84 -3.04
C LEU A 89 36.91 2.08 -1.53
N PRO A 90 38.16 2.05 -1.04
CA PRO A 90 38.45 2.20 0.38
C PRO A 90 37.86 3.48 1.00
N HIS A 91 37.94 4.64 0.32
CA HIS A 91 37.35 5.89 0.81
C HIS A 91 35.82 5.83 0.90
N GLU A 92 35.17 5.11 -0.01
CA GLU A 92 33.71 4.89 0.02
C GLU A 92 33.30 3.99 1.20
N LEU A 93 34.14 3.02 1.58
CA LEU A 93 33.92 2.22 2.78
C LEU A 93 34.00 3.08 4.05
N PHE A 94 34.98 3.98 4.12
CA PHE A 94 35.08 4.95 5.22
C PHE A 94 33.85 5.87 5.27
N LEU A 95 33.37 6.35 4.13
CA LEU A 95 32.15 7.16 4.06
C LEU A 95 30.91 6.37 4.48
N LEU A 96 30.74 5.13 4.03
CA LEU A 96 29.64 4.26 4.47
C LEU A 96 29.69 4.02 5.99
N HIS A 97 30.88 3.88 6.56
CA HIS A 97 31.04 3.76 8.01
C HIS A 97 30.67 5.06 8.73
N TYR A 98 31.09 6.22 8.20
CA TYR A 98 30.72 7.54 8.72
C TYR A 98 29.19 7.76 8.74
N TYR A 99 28.48 7.39 7.68
CA TYR A 99 27.01 7.51 7.65
C TYR A 99 26.28 6.56 8.61
N LYS A 100 26.89 5.43 9.00
CA LYS A 100 26.30 4.54 10.01
C LYS A 100 26.21 5.21 11.38
N THR A 101 27.15 6.09 11.69
CA THR A 101 27.24 6.79 12.98
C THR A 101 26.66 8.20 12.94
N ASN A 102 26.51 8.81 11.76
CA ASN A 102 26.01 10.18 11.59
C ASN A 102 24.69 10.23 10.79
N GLU A 103 23.55 10.09 11.47
CA GLU A 103 22.22 10.06 10.83
C GLU A 103 21.88 11.38 10.11
N GLU A 104 22.25 12.53 10.68
CA GLU A 104 21.98 13.84 10.06
C GLU A 104 22.74 14.04 8.73
N ALA A 105 23.97 13.54 8.66
CA ALA A 105 24.76 13.59 7.43
C ALA A 105 24.17 12.70 6.34
N LEU A 106 23.61 11.54 6.73
CA LEU A 106 22.92 10.61 5.84
C LEU A 106 21.61 11.21 5.30
N GLU A 107 20.82 11.88 6.15
CA GLU A 107 19.57 12.54 5.74
C GLU A 107 19.84 13.70 4.78
N LYS A 108 20.85 14.53 5.06
CA LYS A 108 21.26 15.68 4.22
C LYS A 108 22.12 15.30 3.01
N GLU A 109 22.39 14.01 2.79
CA GLU A 109 23.24 13.48 1.72
C GLU A 109 24.64 14.15 1.63
N ARG A 110 25.18 14.60 2.77
CA ARG A 110 26.47 15.31 2.81
C ARG A 110 27.58 14.40 2.31
N TYR A 111 28.31 14.81 1.26
CA TYR A 111 29.36 14.01 0.60
C TYR A 111 28.88 12.86 -0.29
N ARG A 112 27.58 12.79 -0.65
CA ARG A 112 27.06 11.76 -1.58
C ARG A 112 27.83 11.70 -2.90
N CYS A 113 28.30 12.84 -3.42
CA CYS A 113 29.07 12.93 -4.66
C CYS A 113 30.42 12.18 -4.63
N TRP A 114 30.89 11.77 -3.45
CA TRP A 114 32.12 10.99 -3.28
C TRP A 114 31.92 9.48 -3.50
N PHE A 115 30.67 9.03 -3.62
CA PHE A 115 30.35 7.69 -4.11
C PHE A 115 30.41 7.65 -5.63
N VAL A 116 31.46 7.03 -6.13
CA VAL A 116 31.79 6.84 -7.55
C VAL A 116 31.39 5.44 -8.02
N THR A 117 31.39 4.44 -7.14
CA THR A 117 31.03 3.07 -7.50
C THR A 117 29.55 2.79 -7.29
N THR A 118 28.93 2.14 -8.28
CA THR A 118 27.55 1.64 -8.18
C THR A 118 27.34 0.79 -6.92
N THR A 119 28.31 -0.06 -6.55
CA THR A 119 28.24 -0.89 -5.35
C THR A 119 28.16 -0.05 -4.07
N ALA A 120 28.92 1.04 -3.98
CA ALA A 120 28.86 1.94 -2.83
C ALA A 120 27.54 2.70 -2.78
N LEU A 121 27.06 3.18 -3.93
CA LEU A 121 25.75 3.84 -4.06
C LEU A 121 24.61 2.92 -3.62
N LEU A 122 24.59 1.66 -4.07
CA LEU A 122 23.59 0.67 -3.65
C LEU A 122 23.57 0.48 -2.13
N ARG A 123 24.76 0.34 -1.50
CA ARG A 123 24.89 0.21 -0.04
C ARG A 123 24.52 1.49 0.70
N PHE A 124 24.77 2.65 0.12
CA PHE A 124 24.36 3.94 0.68
C PHE A 124 22.83 4.03 0.72
N TYR A 125 22.15 3.71 -0.38
CA TYR A 125 20.68 3.70 -0.42
C TYR A 125 20.08 2.62 0.48
N GLU A 126 20.65 1.42 0.52
CA GLU A 126 20.25 0.37 1.48
C GLU A 126 20.31 0.89 2.93
N LEU A 127 21.41 1.56 3.30
CA LEU A 127 21.55 2.17 4.62
C LEU A 127 20.53 3.28 4.84
N LYS A 128 20.32 4.16 3.85
CA LYS A 128 19.38 5.29 3.91
C LYS A 128 17.93 4.82 4.09
N ILE A 129 17.50 3.84 3.31
CA ILE A 129 16.15 3.25 3.39
C ILE A 129 15.97 2.58 4.76
N ARG A 130 16.95 1.80 5.22
CA ARG A 130 16.90 1.12 6.53
C ARG A 130 16.85 2.11 7.70
N LYS A 131 17.56 3.23 7.61
CA LYS A 131 17.60 4.28 8.63
C LYS A 131 16.41 5.24 8.57
N SER A 132 15.60 5.20 7.50
CA SER A 132 14.40 6.02 7.37
C SER A 132 13.35 5.61 8.41
N ARG A 133 13.07 6.53 9.34
CA ARG A 133 12.05 6.35 10.38
C ARG A 133 10.67 6.73 9.83
N GLY A 134 9.71 5.83 9.98
CA GLY A 134 8.33 6.01 9.51
C GLY A 134 8.10 5.49 8.09
N LEU A 135 6.88 5.00 7.86
CA LEU A 135 6.48 4.37 6.58
C LEU A 135 6.58 5.35 5.41
N ILE A 136 6.08 6.58 5.58
CA ILE A 136 6.04 7.61 4.54
C ILE A 136 7.44 7.94 4.03
N LYS A 137 8.35 8.34 4.94
CA LYS A 137 9.75 8.66 4.58
C LYS A 137 10.44 7.47 3.90
N ARG A 138 10.17 6.24 4.35
CA ARG A 138 10.75 5.04 3.74
C ARG A 138 10.25 4.85 2.30
N GLN A 139 8.95 4.99 2.06
CA GLN A 139 8.39 4.90 0.70
C GLN A 139 8.98 5.95 -0.23
N ASP A 140 9.07 7.21 0.22
CA ASP A 140 9.68 8.31 -0.55
C ASP A 140 11.13 7.98 -0.92
N MET A 141 11.91 7.45 0.03
CA MET A 141 13.30 7.06 -0.22
C MET A 141 13.44 5.84 -1.14
N GLN A 142 12.53 4.87 -1.04
CA GLN A 142 12.52 3.70 -1.94
C GLN A 142 12.20 4.10 -3.38
N ILE A 143 11.26 5.03 -3.59
CA ILE A 143 10.95 5.58 -4.91
C ILE A 143 12.14 6.34 -5.49
N ALA A 144 12.74 7.23 -4.69
CA ALA A 144 13.94 7.96 -5.10
C ALA A 144 15.10 7.00 -5.46
N PHE A 145 15.26 5.92 -4.70
CA PHE A 145 16.22 4.86 -5.01
C PHE A 145 15.91 4.16 -6.33
N ILE A 146 14.66 3.75 -6.58
CA ILE A 146 14.25 3.08 -7.81
C ILE A 146 14.54 3.95 -9.03
N ASP A 147 14.20 5.24 -8.97
CA ASP A 147 14.39 6.17 -10.08
C ASP A 147 15.88 6.41 -10.40
N GLU A 148 16.73 6.43 -9.37
CA GLU A 148 18.19 6.51 -9.54
C GLU A 148 18.79 5.19 -10.05
N ALA A 149 18.38 4.06 -9.46
CA ALA A 149 18.93 2.75 -9.79
C ALA A 149 18.63 2.33 -11.23
N LYS A 150 17.52 2.79 -11.83
CA LYS A 150 17.21 2.59 -13.26
C LYS A 150 18.28 3.16 -14.21
N LYS A 151 19.04 4.15 -13.76
CA LYS A 151 20.12 4.78 -14.55
C LYS A 151 21.42 3.97 -14.48
N TRP A 152 21.50 2.98 -13.59
CA TRP A 152 22.72 2.24 -13.33
C TRP A 152 22.75 0.91 -14.08
N ASP A 153 23.94 0.53 -14.52
CA ASP A 153 24.22 -0.76 -15.12
C ASP A 153 24.48 -1.80 -14.00
N LEU A 154 23.42 -2.52 -13.60
CA LEU A 154 23.40 -3.44 -12.45
C LEU A 154 23.64 -4.89 -12.87
N PHE A 155 24.39 -5.64 -12.05
CA PHE A 155 24.55 -7.09 -12.19
C PHE A 155 23.28 -7.78 -11.70
N ASP A 156 23.03 -9.00 -12.16
CA ASP A 156 21.90 -9.80 -11.70
C ASP A 156 21.87 -9.99 -10.18
N ARG A 157 23.03 -10.22 -9.55
CA ARG A 157 23.14 -10.27 -8.08
C ARG A 157 22.76 -8.95 -7.39
N GLU A 158 22.99 -7.81 -8.04
CA GLU A 158 22.66 -6.49 -7.51
C GLU A 158 21.17 -6.19 -7.68
N TYR A 159 20.57 -6.63 -8.81
CA TYR A 159 19.12 -6.62 -8.97
C TYR A 159 18.44 -7.42 -7.86
N ILE A 160 18.85 -8.67 -7.67
CA ILE A 160 18.24 -9.57 -6.67
C ILE A 160 18.41 -9.02 -5.26
N LYS A 161 19.59 -8.49 -4.92
CA LYS A 161 19.89 -8.05 -3.56
C LYS A 161 19.32 -6.67 -3.21
N TYR A 162 19.31 -5.73 -4.15
CA TYR A 162 19.05 -4.32 -3.86
C TYR A 162 17.80 -3.78 -4.57
N TYR A 163 17.60 -4.13 -5.85
CA TYR A 163 16.54 -3.54 -6.65
C TYR A 163 15.18 -4.22 -6.41
N LEU A 164 15.10 -5.54 -6.62
CA LEU A 164 13.86 -6.30 -6.47
C LEU A 164 13.21 -6.12 -5.09
N PRO A 165 13.94 -6.18 -3.95
CA PRO A 165 13.31 -6.06 -2.63
C PRO A 165 12.65 -4.70 -2.36
N ASN A 166 12.95 -3.68 -3.15
CA ASN A 166 12.33 -2.36 -3.03
C ASN A 166 11.24 -2.10 -4.07
N LEU A 167 11.10 -2.96 -5.08
CA LEU A 167 10.19 -2.72 -6.20
C LEU A 167 8.70 -2.79 -5.79
N ASP A 168 8.39 -3.57 -4.75
CA ASP A 168 7.05 -3.72 -4.20
C ASP A 168 6.46 -2.39 -3.70
N VAL A 169 7.30 -1.40 -3.39
CA VAL A 169 6.86 -0.06 -3.00
C VAL A 169 5.94 0.56 -4.05
N LEU A 170 6.19 0.33 -5.35
CA LEU A 170 5.35 0.85 -6.43
C LEU A 170 3.93 0.30 -6.33
N PHE A 171 3.78 -0.97 -6.00
CA PHE A 171 2.47 -1.57 -5.74
C PHE A 171 1.84 -0.95 -4.47
N ARG A 172 2.61 -0.85 -3.37
CA ARG A 172 2.12 -0.32 -2.09
C ARG A 172 1.68 1.14 -2.12
N ILE A 173 2.18 1.96 -3.06
CA ILE A 173 1.74 3.35 -3.23
C ILE A 173 0.60 3.49 -4.26
N GLY A 174 0.24 2.40 -4.94
CA GLY A 174 -0.81 2.33 -5.96
C GLY A 174 -0.33 2.64 -7.38
N ALA A 175 0.97 2.72 -7.65
CA ALA A 175 1.56 2.95 -8.98
C ALA A 175 1.63 1.66 -9.82
N ILE A 176 0.50 0.96 -9.97
CA ILE A 176 0.44 -0.41 -10.49
C ILE A 176 0.96 -0.55 -11.92
N LYS A 177 0.65 0.41 -12.79
CA LYS A 177 1.11 0.46 -14.18
C LYS A 177 2.62 0.61 -14.27
N ALA A 178 3.21 1.44 -13.40
CA ALA A 178 4.66 1.57 -13.32
C ALA A 178 5.29 0.28 -12.79
N PHE A 179 4.67 -0.35 -11.78
CA PHE A 179 5.09 -1.63 -11.24
C PHE A 179 5.07 -2.75 -12.30
N GLU A 180 3.97 -2.89 -13.05
CA GLU A 180 3.80 -3.86 -14.13
C GLU A 180 4.83 -3.67 -15.24
N ASN A 181 5.10 -2.40 -15.62
CA ASN A 181 6.13 -2.08 -16.62
C ASN A 181 7.53 -2.48 -16.15
N GLU A 182 7.88 -2.25 -14.89
CA GLU A 182 9.18 -2.68 -14.35
C GLU A 182 9.28 -4.21 -14.25
N CYS A 183 8.21 -4.90 -13.83
CA CYS A 183 8.17 -6.35 -13.82
C CYS A 183 8.38 -6.93 -15.23
N SER A 184 7.73 -6.35 -16.24
CA SER A 184 7.85 -6.78 -17.64
C SER A 184 9.26 -6.64 -18.21
N LYS A 185 9.99 -5.58 -17.85
CA LYS A 185 11.40 -5.38 -18.24
C LYS A 185 12.35 -6.39 -17.58
N LEU A 186 11.94 -6.94 -16.43
CA LEU A 186 12.74 -7.82 -15.58
C LEU A 186 12.39 -9.30 -15.77
N SER A 187 11.84 -9.67 -16.93
CA SER A 187 11.39 -11.04 -17.26
C SER A 187 12.47 -12.12 -17.11
N ARG A 188 13.76 -11.76 -17.23
CA ARG A 188 14.88 -12.67 -16.95
C ARG A 188 14.92 -13.19 -15.51
N PHE A 189 14.21 -12.54 -14.58
CA PHE A 189 14.07 -12.93 -13.17
C PHE A 189 12.74 -13.61 -12.87
N ASP A 190 11.99 -14.05 -13.88
CA ASP A 190 10.62 -14.57 -13.75
C ASP A 190 10.42 -15.72 -12.78
N ASN A 191 11.47 -16.53 -12.57
CA ASN A 191 11.44 -17.70 -11.67
C ASN A 191 11.98 -17.38 -10.26
N THR A 192 12.29 -16.12 -9.97
CA THR A 192 12.70 -15.71 -8.61
C THR A 192 11.49 -15.56 -7.70
N GLY A 193 11.67 -15.80 -6.40
CA GLY A 193 10.59 -15.64 -5.41
C GLY A 193 9.97 -14.24 -5.44
N TYR A 194 10.79 -13.19 -5.55
CA TYR A 194 10.31 -11.81 -5.70
C TYR A 194 9.37 -11.64 -6.90
N MET A 195 9.76 -12.13 -8.08
CA MET A 195 8.96 -11.93 -9.29
C MET A 195 7.66 -12.74 -9.26
N LEU A 196 7.67 -13.93 -8.65
CA LEU A 196 6.44 -14.69 -8.40
C LEU A 196 5.49 -13.90 -7.50
N SER A 197 5.97 -13.36 -6.37
CA SER A 197 5.15 -12.50 -5.49
C SER A 197 4.62 -11.26 -6.21
N PHE A 198 5.43 -10.62 -7.06
CA PHE A 198 4.99 -9.46 -7.84
C PHE A 198 3.88 -9.81 -8.83
N LYS A 199 4.00 -10.96 -9.50
CA LYS A 199 2.93 -11.49 -10.35
C LYS A 199 1.68 -11.82 -9.54
N THR A 200 1.82 -12.31 -8.30
CA THR A 200 0.67 -12.51 -7.38
C THR A 200 -0.03 -11.18 -7.09
N TYR A 201 0.71 -10.11 -6.80
CA TYR A 201 0.13 -8.79 -6.56
C TYR A 201 -0.61 -8.23 -7.79
N LEU A 202 -0.05 -8.42 -8.98
CA LEU A 202 -0.71 -8.06 -10.24
C LEU A 202 -1.95 -8.91 -10.52
N ALA A 203 -1.92 -10.20 -10.18
CA ALA A 203 -3.09 -11.07 -10.26
C ALA A 203 -4.18 -10.61 -9.30
N HIS A 204 -3.83 -10.24 -8.07
CA HIS A 204 -4.75 -9.65 -7.09
C HIS A 204 -5.42 -8.38 -7.64
N ASN A 205 -4.65 -7.44 -8.20
CA ASN A 205 -5.18 -6.22 -8.83
C ASN A 205 -6.16 -6.53 -9.99
N ASN A 206 -5.94 -7.64 -10.69
CA ASN A 206 -6.80 -8.07 -11.79
C ASN A 206 -7.97 -8.96 -11.36
N PHE A 207 -8.19 -9.18 -10.06
CA PHE A 207 -9.19 -10.12 -9.53
C PHE A 207 -8.98 -11.56 -10.03
N ASP A 208 -7.72 -11.98 -10.15
CA ASP A 208 -7.31 -13.27 -10.68
C ASP A 208 -6.81 -14.22 -9.59
N TYR A 209 -7.75 -14.67 -8.78
CA TYR A 209 -7.47 -15.48 -7.59
C TYR A 209 -7.01 -16.91 -7.93
N GLU A 210 -7.46 -17.46 -9.06
CA GLU A 210 -6.93 -18.73 -9.59
C GLU A 210 -5.44 -18.58 -9.93
N LYS A 211 -5.08 -17.51 -10.65
CA LYS A 211 -3.67 -17.23 -10.98
C LYS A 211 -2.84 -16.91 -9.74
N MET A 212 -3.42 -16.24 -8.73
CA MET A 212 -2.74 -16.05 -7.44
C MET A 212 -2.37 -17.39 -6.80
N GLU A 213 -3.30 -18.34 -6.74
CA GLU A 213 -3.02 -19.67 -6.21
C GLU A 213 -1.94 -20.41 -7.02
N GLU A 214 -2.03 -20.37 -8.35
CA GLU A 214 -1.06 -20.99 -9.25
C GLU A 214 0.36 -20.45 -9.00
N LEU A 215 0.49 -19.13 -8.87
CA LEU A 215 1.77 -18.46 -8.64
C LEU A 215 2.33 -18.75 -7.25
N GLU A 216 1.49 -18.67 -6.21
CA GLU A 216 1.89 -18.96 -4.83
C GLU A 216 2.23 -20.44 -4.60
N SER A 217 1.75 -21.35 -5.46
CA SER A 217 2.14 -22.76 -5.44
C SER A 217 3.54 -22.99 -6.02
N LYS A 218 4.09 -22.02 -6.75
CA LYS A 218 5.46 -22.05 -7.31
C LYS A 218 6.46 -21.28 -6.46
N CYS A 219 6.01 -20.48 -5.49
CA CYS A 219 6.88 -19.76 -4.56
C CYS A 219 7.67 -20.75 -3.69
N PRO A 220 9.00 -20.62 -3.60
CA PRO A 220 9.79 -21.46 -2.71
C PRO A 220 9.60 -21.00 -1.25
N ASP A 221 9.18 -21.91 -0.38
CA ASP A 221 9.10 -21.70 1.08
C ASP A 221 10.51 -21.74 1.70
N THR A 222 11.31 -20.68 1.49
CA THR A 222 12.73 -20.65 1.92
C THR A 222 12.92 -20.40 3.40
N ASP A 223 11.95 -19.74 4.03
CA ASP A 223 11.97 -19.34 5.44
C ASP A 223 10.53 -19.13 5.94
N ASP A 224 10.37 -18.97 7.26
CA ASP A 224 9.05 -18.87 7.87
C ASP A 224 8.29 -17.59 7.49
N ASP A 225 8.98 -16.48 7.18
CA ASP A 225 8.35 -15.22 6.75
C ASP A 225 7.80 -15.36 5.32
N SER A 226 8.59 -15.94 4.40
CA SER A 226 8.15 -16.22 3.03
C SER A 226 6.97 -17.21 3.00
N ARG A 227 7.01 -18.24 3.85
CA ARG A 227 5.92 -19.21 4.01
C ARG A 227 4.66 -18.53 4.56
N LEU A 228 4.80 -17.62 5.52
CA LEU A 228 3.69 -16.85 6.07
C LEU A 228 2.98 -16.04 4.98
N VAL A 229 3.74 -15.25 4.21
CA VAL A 229 3.20 -14.42 3.12
C VAL A 229 2.46 -15.28 2.10
N SER A 230 3.04 -16.43 1.70
CA SER A 230 2.39 -17.34 0.76
C SER A 230 1.07 -17.91 1.30
N LEU A 231 1.04 -18.29 2.59
CA LEU A 231 -0.18 -18.80 3.23
C LEU A 231 -1.27 -17.73 3.32
N ILE A 232 -0.94 -16.48 3.67
CA ILE A 232 -1.90 -15.36 3.70
C ILE A 232 -2.47 -15.10 2.30
N ASN A 233 -1.62 -15.08 1.27
CA ASN A 233 -2.06 -14.89 -0.11
C ASN A 233 -2.98 -16.02 -0.60
N LYS A 234 -2.65 -17.28 -0.27
CA LYS A 234 -3.50 -18.45 -0.57
C LYS A 234 -4.84 -18.37 0.17
N TYR A 235 -4.82 -18.00 1.45
CA TYR A 235 -6.03 -17.81 2.23
C TYR A 235 -6.95 -16.78 1.59
N CYS A 236 -6.41 -15.61 1.23
CA CYS A 236 -7.14 -14.56 0.52
C CYS A 236 -7.76 -15.06 -0.81
N ALA A 237 -7.01 -15.82 -1.60
CA ALA A 237 -7.51 -16.37 -2.87
C ALA A 237 -8.64 -17.39 -2.66
N TYR A 238 -8.50 -18.30 -1.68
CA TYR A 238 -9.53 -19.29 -1.38
C TYR A 238 -10.77 -18.68 -0.77
N GLU A 239 -10.62 -17.67 0.07
CA GLU A 239 -11.72 -16.92 0.63
C GLU A 239 -12.52 -16.21 -0.47
N ALA A 240 -11.83 -15.47 -1.35
CA ALA A 240 -12.46 -14.79 -2.48
C ALA A 240 -13.18 -15.75 -3.42
N SER A 241 -12.67 -16.98 -3.56
CA SER A 241 -13.26 -18.03 -4.42
C SER A 241 -14.33 -18.88 -3.71
N GLY A 242 -14.46 -18.79 -2.38
CA GLY A 242 -15.38 -19.59 -1.57
C GLY A 242 -14.94 -21.04 -1.31
N GLU A 243 -13.64 -21.34 -1.41
CA GLU A 243 -13.04 -22.68 -1.33
C GLU A 243 -12.77 -23.13 0.12
N LYS A 244 -13.83 -23.44 0.87
CA LYS A 244 -13.76 -23.72 2.33
C LYS A 244 -12.81 -24.85 2.72
N GLU A 245 -12.77 -25.95 1.98
CA GLU A 245 -11.87 -27.07 2.28
C GLU A 245 -10.39 -26.70 2.09
N LYS A 246 -10.08 -25.90 1.08
CA LYS A 246 -8.71 -25.41 0.86
C LYS A 246 -8.29 -24.43 1.97
N MET A 247 -9.21 -23.60 2.46
CA MET A 247 -8.96 -22.70 3.60
C MET A 247 -8.53 -23.48 4.86
N LYS A 248 -9.21 -24.58 5.18
CA LYS A 248 -8.85 -25.43 6.34
C LYS A 248 -7.40 -25.92 6.31
N ASN A 249 -6.92 -26.32 5.13
CA ASN A 249 -5.53 -26.74 4.95
C ASN A 249 -4.54 -25.59 5.20
N VAL A 250 -4.87 -24.37 4.76
CA VAL A 250 -4.03 -23.18 5.00
C VAL A 250 -4.01 -22.83 6.49
N ILE A 251 -5.17 -22.83 7.14
CA ILE A 251 -5.30 -22.55 8.58
C ILE A 251 -4.46 -23.51 9.42
N SER A 252 -4.45 -24.80 9.10
CA SER A 252 -3.61 -25.78 9.80
C SER A 252 -2.11 -25.40 9.78
N LYS A 253 -1.63 -24.87 8.64
CA LYS A 253 -0.24 -24.42 8.47
C LYS A 253 0.02 -23.07 9.15
N LEU A 254 -0.96 -22.15 9.15
CA LEU A 254 -0.85 -20.90 9.90
C LEU A 254 -0.76 -21.15 11.40
N LEU A 255 -1.46 -22.17 11.92
CA LEU A 255 -1.35 -22.58 13.32
C LEU A 255 0.04 -23.13 13.66
N GLU A 256 0.71 -23.82 12.74
CA GLU A 256 2.11 -24.24 12.93
C GLU A 256 3.03 -23.03 13.09
N LEU A 257 2.86 -22.00 12.24
CA LEU A 257 3.64 -20.76 12.33
C LEU A 257 3.36 -20.00 13.63
N LYS A 258 2.09 -19.92 14.05
CA LYS A 258 1.72 -19.35 15.36
C LYS A 258 2.42 -20.09 16.51
N ARG A 259 2.42 -21.42 16.50
CA ARG A 259 3.07 -22.25 17.53
C ARG A 259 4.58 -22.08 17.59
N LYS A 260 5.21 -21.68 16.48
CA LYS A 260 6.64 -21.30 16.45
C LYS A 260 6.91 -19.91 17.07
N GLY A 261 5.87 -19.17 17.45
CA GLY A 261 5.98 -17.83 18.05
C GLY A 261 5.98 -16.69 17.02
N ILE A 262 5.53 -16.93 15.79
CA ILE A 262 5.44 -15.89 14.76
C ILE A 262 4.23 -15.01 15.03
N ILE A 263 4.48 -13.71 15.21
CA ILE A 263 3.45 -12.71 15.50
C ILE A 263 3.29 -11.79 14.30
N HIS A 264 2.14 -11.92 13.62
CA HIS A 264 1.78 -11.10 12.46
C HIS A 264 0.28 -10.80 12.48
N VAL A 265 -0.11 -9.55 12.24
CA VAL A 265 -1.51 -9.10 12.38
C VAL A 265 -2.45 -9.92 11.49
N GLU A 266 -2.10 -10.08 10.22
CA GLU A 266 -2.88 -10.81 9.22
C GLU A 266 -3.03 -12.29 9.57
N LEU A 267 -2.00 -12.92 10.17
CA LEU A 267 -2.11 -14.29 10.65
C LEU A 267 -3.22 -14.40 11.70
N TYR A 268 -3.18 -13.53 12.73
CA TYR A 268 -4.15 -13.56 13.81
C TYR A 268 -5.56 -13.18 13.33
N ARG A 269 -5.66 -12.25 12.37
CA ARG A 269 -6.93 -11.88 11.73
C ARG A 269 -7.54 -13.05 10.97
N ASP A 270 -6.76 -13.73 10.12
CA ASP A 270 -7.24 -14.83 9.30
C ASP A 270 -7.65 -16.03 10.17
N LEU A 271 -6.90 -16.31 11.25
CA LEU A 271 -7.29 -17.30 12.26
C LEU A 271 -8.59 -16.91 12.99
N MET A 272 -8.71 -15.67 13.45
CA MET A 272 -9.91 -15.20 14.16
C MET A 272 -11.13 -15.29 13.25
N ARG A 273 -11.01 -14.80 12.02
CA ARG A 273 -12.10 -14.87 11.03
C ARG A 273 -12.53 -16.30 10.74
N TYR A 274 -11.57 -17.21 10.60
CA TYR A 274 -11.88 -18.63 10.40
C TYR A 274 -12.68 -19.20 11.58
N TYR A 275 -12.25 -18.95 12.82
CA TYR A 275 -12.95 -19.45 14.01
C TYR A 275 -14.29 -18.78 14.25
N ASP A 276 -14.38 -17.45 14.18
CA ASP A 276 -15.55 -16.67 14.58
C ASP A 276 -16.63 -16.66 13.48
N GLU A 277 -16.24 -16.55 12.20
CA GLU A 277 -17.20 -16.38 11.09
C GLU A 277 -17.41 -17.65 10.25
N ILE A 278 -16.35 -18.43 10.00
CA ILE A 278 -16.42 -19.53 9.00
C ILE A 278 -16.89 -20.84 9.63
N ILE A 279 -16.23 -21.28 10.71
CA ILE A 279 -16.59 -22.55 11.39
C ILE A 279 -17.37 -22.35 12.68
N VAL A 280 -17.47 -21.11 13.17
CA VAL A 280 -18.23 -20.73 14.38
C VAL A 280 -17.79 -21.55 15.60
N ASP A 281 -16.47 -21.72 15.76
CA ASP A 281 -15.83 -22.38 16.89
C ASP A 281 -15.55 -21.36 17.98
N LYS A 282 -16.54 -21.19 18.86
CA LYS A 282 -16.52 -20.18 19.91
C LYS A 282 -15.37 -20.37 20.90
N GLU A 283 -15.07 -21.60 21.30
CA GLU A 283 -14.02 -21.88 22.28
C GLU A 283 -12.64 -21.51 21.72
N ALA A 284 -12.37 -21.86 20.45
CA ALA A 284 -11.13 -21.50 19.79
C ALA A 284 -11.00 -19.97 19.56
N ALA A 285 -12.10 -19.30 19.20
CA ALA A 285 -12.13 -17.85 19.02
C ALA A 285 -11.89 -17.10 20.35
N ASP A 286 -12.58 -17.48 21.43
CA ASP A 286 -12.42 -16.90 22.76
C ASP A 286 -10.96 -17.06 23.25
N ALA A 287 -10.38 -18.26 23.10
CA ALA A 287 -9.00 -18.54 23.47
C ALA A 287 -7.99 -17.72 22.65
N LEU A 288 -8.26 -17.54 21.35
CA LEU A 288 -7.41 -16.72 20.48
C LEU A 288 -7.48 -15.24 20.85
N ALA A 289 -8.66 -14.71 21.18
CA ALA A 289 -8.83 -13.34 21.63
C ALA A 289 -8.04 -13.08 22.91
N GLU A 290 -8.11 -13.98 23.89
CA GLU A 290 -7.32 -13.87 25.13
C GLU A 290 -5.80 -13.97 24.92
N GLU A 291 -5.36 -14.73 23.92
CA GLU A 291 -3.96 -14.78 23.51
C GLU A 291 -3.52 -13.42 22.95
N ILE A 292 -4.31 -12.87 22.02
CA ILE A 292 -4.06 -11.58 21.36
C ILE A 292 -3.95 -10.44 22.39
N GLU A 293 -4.79 -10.42 23.43
CA GLU A 293 -4.71 -9.43 24.51
C GLU A 293 -3.33 -9.41 25.19
N LYS A 294 -2.64 -10.56 25.24
CA LYS A 294 -1.35 -10.72 25.94
C LYS A 294 -0.16 -10.37 25.06
N ILE A 295 -0.36 -10.21 23.74
CA ILE A 295 0.71 -9.89 22.81
C ILE A 295 1.13 -8.43 22.96
N ASP A 296 2.41 -8.23 23.22
CA ASP A 296 3.01 -6.90 23.33
C ASP A 296 3.88 -6.59 22.09
N SER A 297 3.33 -5.86 21.12
CA SER A 297 4.09 -5.45 19.93
C SER A 297 4.95 -4.22 20.19
N VAL A 298 6.16 -4.23 19.62
CA VAL A 298 7.11 -3.09 19.65
C VAL A 298 6.51 -1.87 18.96
N TYR A 299 5.82 -2.07 17.84
CA TYR A 299 5.16 -1.00 17.11
C TYR A 299 3.72 -0.85 17.59
N TYR A 300 3.38 0.35 18.07
CA TYR A 300 2.05 0.62 18.62
C TYR A 300 0.93 0.42 17.60
N GLY A 301 1.17 0.67 16.31
CA GLY A 301 0.19 0.40 15.26
C GLY A 301 -0.17 -1.07 15.16
N ASP A 302 0.82 -1.96 15.19
CA ASP A 302 0.59 -3.41 15.16
C ASP A 302 -0.10 -3.88 16.45
N TYR A 303 0.27 -3.31 17.60
CA TYR A 303 -0.43 -3.53 18.86
C TYR A 303 -1.92 -3.17 18.74
N LEU A 304 -2.24 -1.98 18.23
CA LEU A 304 -3.63 -1.54 18.03
C LEU A 304 -4.39 -2.49 17.09
N ASN A 305 -3.80 -2.88 15.96
CA ASN A 305 -4.44 -3.78 15.00
C ASN A 305 -4.71 -5.16 15.62
N LEU A 306 -3.81 -5.66 16.45
CA LEU A 306 -4.03 -6.89 17.22
C LEU A 306 -5.18 -6.71 18.21
N GLN A 307 -5.18 -5.63 19.01
CA GLN A 307 -6.27 -5.38 19.95
C GLN A 307 -7.62 -5.19 19.25
N ASP A 308 -7.65 -4.61 18.05
CA ASP A 308 -8.86 -4.45 17.24
C ASP A 308 -9.48 -5.81 16.85
N ILE A 309 -8.66 -6.82 16.53
CA ILE A 309 -9.14 -8.18 16.25
C ILE A 309 -9.87 -8.76 17.47
N ALA A 310 -9.27 -8.69 18.66
CA ALA A 310 -9.90 -9.17 19.89
C ALA A 310 -11.14 -8.35 20.26
N PHE A 311 -11.07 -7.03 20.08
CA PHE A 311 -12.18 -6.11 20.33
C PHE A 311 -13.40 -6.43 19.47
N MET A 312 -13.21 -6.65 18.16
CA MET A 312 -14.30 -6.97 17.24
C MET A 312 -14.96 -8.30 17.59
N HIS A 313 -14.17 -9.32 17.94
CA HIS A 313 -14.69 -10.60 18.41
C HIS A 313 -15.58 -10.44 19.67
N TYR A 314 -15.10 -9.73 20.69
CA TYR A 314 -15.89 -9.50 21.91
C TYR A 314 -17.16 -8.68 21.64
N ARG A 315 -17.07 -7.71 20.73
CA ARG A 315 -18.22 -6.91 20.31
C ARG A 315 -19.29 -7.77 19.63
N ILE A 316 -18.89 -8.62 18.68
CA ILE A 316 -19.80 -9.54 17.98
C ILE A 316 -20.50 -10.48 18.97
N ASN A 317 -19.75 -10.98 19.95
CA ASN A 317 -20.27 -11.89 20.97
C ASN A 317 -20.99 -11.19 22.14
N GLY A 318 -21.14 -9.86 22.10
CA GLY A 318 -21.84 -9.08 23.12
C GLY A 318 -21.14 -9.03 24.49
N ASN A 319 -19.83 -9.32 24.55
CA ASN A 319 -19.05 -9.31 25.79
C ASN A 319 -18.62 -7.89 26.19
N GLN A 320 -19.59 -7.13 26.69
CA GLN A 320 -19.42 -5.71 27.02
C GLN A 320 -18.31 -5.45 28.06
N GLN A 321 -18.12 -6.35 29.04
CA GLN A 321 -17.10 -6.20 30.07
C GLN A 321 -15.68 -6.22 29.46
N LYS A 322 -15.42 -7.19 28.56
CA LYS A 322 -14.13 -7.30 27.87
C LYS A 322 -13.88 -6.13 26.92
N THR A 323 -14.89 -5.75 26.15
CA THR A 323 -14.83 -4.58 25.27
C THR A 323 -14.47 -3.30 26.04
N ASN A 324 -15.11 -3.06 27.19
CA ASN A 324 -14.83 -1.90 28.03
C ASN A 324 -13.41 -1.94 28.62
N SER A 325 -12.95 -3.12 29.06
CA SER A 325 -11.59 -3.30 29.58
C SER A 325 -10.52 -3.02 28.52
N LEU A 326 -10.74 -3.46 27.27
CA LEU A 326 -9.85 -3.17 26.16
C LEU A 326 -9.78 -1.69 25.84
N ILE A 327 -10.91 -0.98 25.83
CA ILE A 327 -10.94 0.48 25.64
C ILE A 327 -10.08 1.18 26.69
N GLU A 328 -10.24 0.83 27.97
CA GLU A 328 -9.45 1.44 29.05
C GLU A 328 -7.95 1.16 28.90
N ARG A 329 -7.59 -0.07 28.50
CA ARG A 329 -6.20 -0.45 28.24
C ARG A 329 -5.61 0.32 27.06
N ILE A 330 -6.35 0.47 25.97
CA ILE A 330 -5.92 1.25 24.79
C ILE A 330 -5.72 2.71 25.18
N ILE A 331 -6.62 3.31 25.97
CA ILE A 331 -6.45 4.68 26.48
C ILE A 331 -5.16 4.80 27.30
N ALA A 332 -4.89 3.85 28.20
CA ALA A 332 -3.71 3.86 29.04
C ALA A 332 -2.42 3.69 28.23
N GLU A 333 -2.37 2.74 27.29
CA GLU A 333 -1.20 2.49 26.46
C GLU A 333 -0.94 3.60 25.44
N ASN A 334 -1.99 4.24 24.90
CA ASN A 334 -1.85 5.43 24.04
C ASN A 334 -1.13 6.57 24.77
N LYS A 335 -1.48 6.80 26.05
CA LYS A 335 -0.82 7.82 26.89
C LYS A 335 0.66 7.50 27.16
N LYS A 336 1.01 6.22 27.27
CA LYS A 336 2.38 5.77 27.59
C LYS A 336 3.29 5.68 26.36
N ARG A 337 2.78 5.20 25.23
CA ARG A 337 3.59 4.74 24.09
C ARG A 337 3.59 5.67 22.88
N GLN A 338 2.55 6.47 22.68
CA GLN A 338 2.46 7.39 21.55
C GLN A 338 2.68 8.84 21.98
N GLN A 339 3.11 9.67 21.03
CA GLN A 339 3.27 11.11 21.19
C GLN A 339 2.89 11.84 19.89
N GLY A 340 2.58 13.13 19.98
CA GLY A 340 2.28 13.97 18.82
C GLY A 340 0.98 13.58 18.11
N ASP A 341 0.97 13.69 16.79
CA ASP A 341 -0.25 13.58 15.96
C ASP A 341 -0.93 12.22 16.09
N GLU A 342 -0.16 11.14 16.12
CA GLU A 342 -0.69 9.76 16.22
C GLU A 342 -1.42 9.53 17.56
N GLN A 343 -0.90 10.09 18.65
CA GLN A 343 -1.56 10.02 19.95
C GLN A 343 -2.90 10.76 19.92
N MET A 344 -2.92 11.95 19.32
CA MET A 344 -4.10 12.80 19.21
C MET A 344 -5.16 12.16 18.30
N ILE A 345 -4.77 11.61 17.15
CA ILE A 345 -5.67 10.89 16.24
C ILE A 345 -6.30 9.69 16.95
N THR A 346 -5.52 8.92 17.70
CA THR A 346 -6.05 7.80 18.49
C THR A 346 -7.05 8.28 19.55
N GLN A 347 -6.78 9.39 20.24
CA GLN A 347 -7.73 9.98 21.20
C GLN A 347 -9.04 10.40 20.54
N ILE A 348 -8.97 11.04 19.37
CA ILE A 348 -10.14 11.47 18.61
C ILE A 348 -10.99 10.25 18.19
N LYS A 349 -10.36 9.22 17.59
CA LYS A 349 -11.07 8.02 17.13
C LYS A 349 -11.74 7.25 18.28
N LEU A 350 -11.13 7.25 19.47
CA LEU A 350 -11.71 6.59 20.64
C LEU A 350 -13.04 7.22 21.09
N MET A 351 -13.32 8.50 20.78
CA MET A 351 -14.62 9.12 21.09
C MET A 351 -15.77 8.33 20.49
N TYR A 352 -15.69 8.05 19.18
CA TYR A 352 -16.75 7.33 18.47
C TYR A 352 -16.80 5.86 18.87
N VAL A 353 -15.65 5.21 19.07
CA VAL A 353 -15.60 3.82 19.58
C VAL A 353 -16.29 3.72 20.94
N MET A 354 -16.04 4.66 21.86
CA MET A 354 -16.69 4.67 23.17
C MET A 354 -18.20 4.90 23.07
N PHE A 355 -18.63 5.80 22.17
CA PHE A 355 -20.05 6.07 21.92
C PHE A 355 -20.78 4.84 21.39
N ASP A 356 -20.24 4.23 20.35
CA ASP A 356 -20.79 3.04 19.68
C ASP A 356 -20.89 1.82 20.63
N ASN A 357 -20.07 1.79 21.69
CA ASN A 357 -20.12 0.76 22.74
C ASN A 357 -20.88 1.19 24.00
N GLY A 358 -21.39 2.43 24.05
CA GLY A 358 -22.13 2.97 25.20
C GLY A 358 -21.29 3.12 26.48
N TYR A 359 -19.96 3.25 26.37
CA TYR A 359 -19.06 3.22 27.53
C TYR A 359 -18.38 4.56 27.80
N LYS A 360 -18.74 5.24 28.92
CA LYS A 360 -18.12 6.50 29.41
C LYS A 360 -17.90 7.59 28.34
N TRP A 361 -18.63 7.53 27.23
CA TRP A 361 -18.35 8.32 26.04
C TRP A 361 -18.63 9.81 26.24
N GLN A 362 -19.62 10.16 27.09
CA GLN A 362 -19.98 11.55 27.37
C GLN A 362 -18.84 12.30 28.05
N GLU A 363 -18.34 11.79 29.19
CA GLU A 363 -17.24 12.39 29.94
C GLU A 363 -15.98 12.48 29.08
N TYR A 364 -15.67 11.42 28.34
CA TYR A 364 -14.51 11.38 27.45
C TYR A 364 -14.61 12.43 26.35
N SER A 365 -15.73 12.47 25.63
CA SER A 365 -15.94 13.38 24.50
C SER A 365 -15.95 14.85 24.93
N VAL A 366 -16.60 15.17 26.06
CA VAL A 366 -16.57 16.53 26.63
C VAL A 366 -15.13 16.94 26.96
N GLY A 367 -14.33 16.04 27.54
CA GLY A 367 -12.91 16.31 27.80
C GLY A 367 -12.11 16.62 26.53
N VAL A 368 -12.39 15.93 25.43
CA VAL A 368 -11.77 16.20 24.12
C VAL A 368 -12.25 17.54 23.55
N PHE A 369 -13.55 17.84 23.63
CA PHE A 369 -14.15 19.10 23.12
C PHE A 369 -13.63 20.34 23.85
N LEU A 370 -13.45 20.25 25.18
CA LEU A 370 -12.86 21.34 25.97
C LEU A 370 -11.40 21.63 25.58
N ASN A 371 -10.71 20.66 24.98
CA ASN A 371 -9.34 20.79 24.49
C ASN A 371 -9.25 21.01 22.97
N ARG A 372 -10.36 21.35 22.30
CA ARG A 372 -10.46 21.50 20.83
C ARG A 372 -9.37 22.36 20.20
N THR A 373 -8.99 23.46 20.85
CA THR A 373 -8.01 24.42 20.33
C THR A 373 -6.64 23.76 20.11
N ASN A 374 -6.27 22.78 20.94
CA ASN A 374 -5.02 22.04 20.78
C ASN A 374 -5.08 21.08 19.58
N PHE A 375 -6.23 20.43 19.34
CA PHE A 375 -6.43 19.57 18.17
C PHE A 375 -6.44 20.37 16.85
N LEU A 376 -7.15 21.50 16.83
CA LEU A 376 -7.27 22.36 15.66
C LEU A 376 -5.97 23.12 15.33
N ASN A 377 -5.17 23.51 16.33
CA ASN A 377 -3.89 24.18 16.04
C ASN A 377 -2.78 23.24 15.57
N ARG A 378 -2.98 21.92 15.60
CA ARG A 378 -1.93 20.96 15.26
C ARG A 378 -1.64 20.84 13.76
N GLY A 379 -2.64 21.14 12.91
CA GLY A 379 -2.58 21.03 11.46
C GLY A 379 -3.71 20.15 10.89
N TYR A 380 -3.90 20.16 9.58
CA TYR A 380 -5.05 19.50 8.94
C TYR A 380 -5.16 18.00 9.25
N ARG A 381 -4.05 17.29 9.45
CA ARG A 381 -4.05 15.83 9.72
C ARG A 381 -4.77 15.44 11.00
N VAL A 382 -4.63 16.26 12.05
CA VAL A 382 -5.31 16.04 13.34
C VAL A 382 -6.62 16.81 13.36
N GLY A 383 -6.60 18.07 12.91
CA GLY A 383 -7.76 18.95 12.95
C GLY A 383 -8.93 18.45 12.12
N ALA A 384 -8.69 17.96 10.90
CA ALA A 384 -9.77 17.45 10.04
C ALA A 384 -10.40 16.17 10.60
N VAL A 385 -9.60 15.26 11.15
CA VAL A 385 -10.10 14.04 11.83
C VAL A 385 -10.92 14.44 13.07
N PHE A 386 -10.49 15.45 13.82
CA PHE A 386 -11.24 15.96 14.96
C PHE A 386 -12.61 16.51 14.56
N ILE A 387 -12.66 17.35 13.51
CA ILE A 387 -13.92 17.90 12.98
C ILE A 387 -14.84 16.76 12.52
N GLN A 388 -14.30 15.81 11.74
CA GLN A 388 -15.04 14.69 11.19
C GLN A 388 -15.68 13.82 12.27
N GLU A 389 -14.89 13.33 13.21
CA GLU A 389 -15.39 12.43 14.26
C GLU A 389 -16.31 13.16 15.24
N THR A 390 -16.06 14.45 15.51
CA THR A 390 -16.95 15.26 16.34
C THR A 390 -18.31 15.42 15.70
N TYR A 391 -18.38 15.78 14.41
CA TYR A 391 -19.65 15.94 13.73
C TYR A 391 -20.42 14.62 13.63
N ARG A 392 -19.72 13.53 13.27
CA ARG A 392 -20.29 12.18 13.23
C ARG A 392 -20.92 11.82 14.58
N LEU A 393 -20.18 12.05 15.67
CA LEU A 393 -20.66 11.80 17.02
C LEU A 393 -21.89 12.65 17.36
N LEU A 394 -21.85 13.97 17.12
CA LEU A 394 -22.97 14.86 17.45
C LEU A 394 -24.24 14.50 16.68
N ARG A 395 -24.11 14.17 15.38
CA ARG A 395 -25.22 13.70 14.55
C ARG A 395 -25.83 12.42 15.12
N ASP A 396 -25.00 11.41 15.40
CA ASP A 396 -25.50 10.10 15.85
C ASP A 396 -26.08 10.18 17.27
N VAL A 397 -25.51 11.01 18.16
CA VAL A 397 -26.05 11.28 19.50
C VAL A 397 -27.43 11.95 19.40
N SER A 398 -27.59 12.92 18.49
CA SER A 398 -28.89 13.57 18.27
C SER A 398 -29.93 12.59 17.76
N LEU A 399 -29.58 11.77 16.75
CA LEU A 399 -30.49 10.81 16.13
C LEU A 399 -30.87 9.64 17.06
N LEU A 400 -29.91 9.10 17.80
CA LEU A 400 -30.12 7.87 18.58
C LEU A 400 -30.54 8.15 20.02
N ASN A 401 -30.05 9.23 20.62
CA ASN A 401 -30.26 9.51 22.05
C ASN A 401 -31.14 10.72 22.31
N ASN A 402 -31.54 11.48 21.27
CA ASN A 402 -32.25 12.77 21.41
C ASN A 402 -31.51 13.74 22.34
N GLN A 403 -30.18 13.68 22.34
CA GLN A 403 -29.32 14.56 23.12
C GLN A 403 -28.61 15.55 22.21
N SER A 404 -28.42 16.77 22.69
CA SER A 404 -27.62 17.78 22.00
C SER A 404 -26.56 18.33 22.97
N LEU A 405 -25.50 18.87 22.39
CA LEU A 405 -24.54 19.64 23.16
C LEU A 405 -25.22 20.94 23.67
N ASN A 406 -24.61 21.57 24.66
CA ASN A 406 -25.02 22.93 25.05
C ASN A 406 -24.89 23.87 23.83
N ASN A 407 -25.95 24.62 23.52
CA ASN A 407 -26.02 25.50 22.35
C ASN A 407 -24.86 26.50 22.26
N GLN A 408 -24.41 27.06 23.39
CA GLN A 408 -23.27 27.98 23.39
C GLN A 408 -21.99 27.26 22.97
N LEU A 409 -21.68 26.13 23.60
CA LEU A 409 -20.49 25.34 23.29
C LEU A 409 -20.52 24.84 21.83
N GLN A 410 -21.68 24.42 21.35
CA GLN A 410 -21.86 23.95 19.97
C GLN A 410 -21.59 25.07 18.96
N ASN A 411 -22.17 26.26 19.20
CA ASN A 411 -21.98 27.42 18.33
C ASN A 411 -20.51 27.88 18.32
N GLU A 412 -19.84 27.91 19.48
CA GLU A 412 -18.42 28.22 19.57
C GLU A 412 -17.56 27.20 18.80
N MET A 413 -17.87 25.91 18.93
CA MET A 413 -17.14 24.84 18.23
C MET A 413 -17.30 24.92 16.72
N PHE A 414 -18.52 25.13 16.21
CA PHE A 414 -18.74 25.24 14.77
C PHE A 414 -18.12 26.51 14.17
N ALA A 415 -18.15 27.63 14.89
CA ALA A 415 -17.42 28.83 14.50
C ALA A 415 -15.90 28.60 14.41
N ASP A 416 -15.34 27.84 15.36
CA ASP A 416 -13.94 27.41 15.29
C ASP A 416 -13.70 26.53 14.06
N PHE A 417 -14.58 25.55 13.78
CA PHE A 417 -14.43 24.64 12.65
C PHE A 417 -14.41 25.40 11.32
N ASP A 418 -15.37 26.30 11.08
CA ASP A 418 -15.44 27.10 9.86
C ASP A 418 -14.14 27.88 9.60
N ARG A 419 -13.57 28.47 10.65
CA ARG A 419 -12.31 29.22 10.58
C ARG A 419 -11.13 28.34 10.13
N TYR A 420 -11.07 27.09 10.57
CA TYR A 420 -9.97 26.19 10.25
C TYR A 420 -10.14 25.43 8.93
N ILE A 421 -11.38 25.11 8.53
CA ILE A 421 -11.67 24.34 7.33
C ILE A 421 -11.04 24.98 6.09
N GLU A 422 -11.14 26.30 5.93
CA GLU A 422 -10.57 27.01 4.77
C GLU A 422 -9.06 26.85 4.68
N ARG A 423 -8.37 27.03 5.82
CA ARG A 423 -6.93 26.82 5.92
C ARG A 423 -6.56 25.39 5.56
N TYR A 424 -7.28 24.41 6.12
CA TYR A 424 -7.00 22.99 5.85
C TYR A 424 -7.23 22.60 4.41
N ILE A 425 -8.31 23.05 3.77
CA ILE A 425 -8.55 22.77 2.35
C ILE A 425 -7.40 23.32 1.49
N SER A 426 -6.93 24.54 1.79
CA SER A 426 -5.79 25.12 1.08
C SER A 426 -4.49 24.34 1.31
N GLU A 427 -4.20 23.92 2.54
CA GLU A 427 -3.03 23.09 2.86
C GLU A 427 -3.10 21.73 2.17
N ILE A 428 -4.28 21.08 2.17
CA ILE A 428 -4.52 19.79 1.52
C ILE A 428 -4.30 19.89 0.00
N GLU A 429 -4.82 20.92 -0.66
CA GLU A 429 -4.60 21.11 -2.11
C GLU A 429 -3.13 21.38 -2.44
N SER A 430 -2.43 22.13 -1.58
CA SER A 430 -0.97 22.32 -1.73
C SER A 430 -0.23 20.98 -1.68
N ASP A 431 -0.53 20.15 -0.66
CA ASP A 431 0.10 18.84 -0.52
C ASP A 431 -0.22 17.92 -1.71
N ILE A 432 -1.47 17.92 -2.20
CA ILE A 432 -1.89 17.13 -3.38
C ILE A 432 -1.10 17.57 -4.62
N ALA A 433 -0.87 18.88 -4.80
CA ALA A 433 -0.14 19.43 -5.93
C ALA A 433 1.36 19.09 -5.89
N GLU A 434 1.97 19.08 -4.69
CA GLU A 434 3.39 18.75 -4.52
C GLU A 434 3.70 17.24 -4.58
N LEU A 435 2.73 16.41 -4.21
CA LEU A 435 2.86 14.94 -4.24
C LEU A 435 3.06 14.42 -5.67
N ASP A 436 3.99 13.49 -5.86
CA ASP A 436 4.17 12.77 -7.12
C ASP A 436 2.92 11.93 -7.44
N ASP A 437 2.49 11.93 -8.72
CA ASP A 437 1.26 11.27 -9.19
C ASP A 437 1.23 9.75 -8.99
N ARG A 438 2.41 9.13 -8.78
CA ARG A 438 2.54 7.71 -8.43
C ARG A 438 1.97 7.40 -7.05
N PHE A 439 1.89 8.37 -6.14
CA PHE A 439 1.36 8.16 -4.79
C PHE A 439 -0.18 8.22 -4.74
N LEU A 440 -0.81 7.31 -5.49
CA LEU A 440 -2.27 7.19 -5.60
C LEU A 440 -2.95 7.18 -4.22
N TYR A 441 -2.55 6.28 -3.33
CA TYR A 441 -3.25 6.12 -2.04
C TYR A 441 -3.11 7.32 -1.10
N ARG A 442 -1.97 8.03 -1.15
CA ARG A 442 -1.78 9.25 -0.35
C ARG A 442 -2.65 10.38 -0.88
N LYS A 443 -2.65 10.62 -2.20
CA LYS A 443 -3.49 11.63 -2.83
C LYS A 443 -4.99 11.32 -2.65
N ARG A 444 -5.38 10.05 -2.81
CA ARG A 444 -6.74 9.58 -2.49
C ARG A 444 -7.13 9.91 -1.05
N ASN A 445 -6.29 9.60 -0.07
CA ASN A 445 -6.60 9.89 1.34
C ASN A 445 -6.78 11.40 1.59
N LEU A 446 -5.95 12.24 0.97
CA LEU A 446 -6.07 13.70 1.05
C LEU A 446 -7.35 14.21 0.38
N LEU A 447 -7.71 13.68 -0.78
CA LEU A 447 -8.95 14.00 -1.48
C LEU A 447 -10.19 13.59 -0.68
N MET A 448 -10.18 12.41 -0.07
CA MET A 448 -11.27 11.98 0.82
C MET A 448 -11.35 12.85 2.07
N LEU A 449 -10.21 13.28 2.64
CA LEU A 449 -10.20 14.21 3.75
C LEU A 449 -10.79 15.58 3.36
N LYS A 450 -10.41 16.12 2.18
CA LYS A 450 -11.00 17.33 1.61
C LYS A 450 -12.51 17.18 1.44
N LEU A 451 -12.98 16.03 0.95
CA LEU A 451 -14.39 15.76 0.75
C LEU A 451 -15.18 15.85 2.05
N GLU A 452 -14.69 15.24 3.12
CA GLU A 452 -15.32 15.28 4.44
C GLU A 452 -15.41 16.73 4.94
N LEU A 453 -14.37 17.55 4.75
CA LEU A 453 -14.40 18.96 5.11
C LEU A 453 -15.41 19.78 4.28
N LEU A 454 -15.53 19.47 2.98
CA LEU A 454 -16.48 20.14 2.09
C LEU A 454 -17.95 19.79 2.39
N LYS A 455 -18.22 18.57 2.88
CA LYS A 455 -19.56 18.19 3.34
C LYS A 455 -20.05 19.08 4.47
N PHE A 456 -19.16 19.51 5.38
CA PHE A 456 -19.53 20.46 6.44
C PHE A 456 -19.92 21.82 5.89
N LYS A 457 -19.19 22.32 4.87
CA LYS A 457 -19.50 23.60 4.24
C LYS A 457 -20.79 23.59 3.40
N ALA A 458 -21.25 22.43 2.96
CA ALA A 458 -22.47 22.33 2.17
C ALA A 458 -23.75 22.54 3.00
N ASP A 459 -23.73 22.26 4.32
CA ASP A 459 -24.83 22.52 5.27
C ASP A 459 -26.27 22.33 4.73
N GLY A 460 -26.55 21.16 4.15
CA GLY A 460 -27.87 20.82 3.59
C GLY A 460 -28.11 21.25 2.14
N ASP A 461 -27.16 21.92 1.48
CA ASP A 461 -27.14 22.15 0.04
C ASP A 461 -26.71 20.87 -0.70
N PHE A 462 -27.70 20.10 -1.15
CA PHE A 462 -27.49 18.86 -1.88
C PHE A 462 -26.81 19.06 -3.24
N VAL A 463 -27.00 20.20 -3.91
CA VAL A 463 -26.39 20.48 -5.22
C VAL A 463 -24.90 20.75 -5.05
N LEU A 464 -24.54 21.59 -4.07
CA LEU A 464 -23.15 21.84 -3.73
C LEU A 464 -22.45 20.57 -3.23
N MET A 465 -23.12 19.80 -2.35
CA MET A 465 -22.59 18.51 -1.89
C MET A 465 -22.34 17.56 -3.06
N ARG A 466 -23.28 17.45 -4.00
CA ARG A 466 -23.16 16.61 -5.20
C ARG A 466 -21.99 17.04 -6.08
N LYS A 467 -21.85 18.35 -6.32
CA LYS A 467 -20.74 18.90 -7.11
C LYS A 467 -19.38 18.60 -6.46
N ASN A 468 -19.27 18.73 -5.14
CA ASN A 468 -18.06 18.43 -4.39
C ASN A 468 -17.72 16.93 -4.44
N ASN A 469 -18.71 16.06 -4.23
CA ASN A 469 -18.53 14.62 -4.32
C ASN A 469 -18.09 14.21 -5.75
N ASP A 470 -18.70 14.78 -6.77
CA ASP A 470 -18.36 14.51 -8.17
C ASP A 470 -16.93 14.91 -8.52
N GLU A 471 -16.50 16.12 -8.16
CA GLU A 471 -15.13 16.58 -8.38
C GLU A 471 -14.12 15.59 -7.77
N ILE A 472 -14.36 15.17 -6.53
CA ILE A 472 -13.42 14.30 -5.80
C ILE A 472 -13.42 12.88 -6.36
N PHE A 473 -14.59 12.27 -6.56
CA PHE A 473 -14.66 10.91 -7.09
C PHE A 473 -14.13 10.81 -8.52
N ASP A 474 -14.44 11.78 -9.39
CA ASP A 474 -13.90 11.81 -10.76
C ASP A 474 -12.36 11.89 -10.75
N ARG A 475 -11.78 12.74 -9.89
CA ARG A 475 -10.31 12.83 -9.72
C ARG A 475 -9.72 11.50 -9.25
N ILE A 476 -10.32 10.85 -8.26
CA ILE A 476 -9.82 9.56 -7.75
C ILE A 476 -9.92 8.47 -8.83
N ILE A 477 -11.05 8.37 -9.52
CA ILE A 477 -11.27 7.36 -10.58
C ILE A 477 -10.25 7.56 -11.70
N GLU A 478 -10.03 8.79 -12.15
CA GLU A 478 -9.03 9.09 -13.19
C GLU A 478 -7.60 8.77 -12.75
N MET A 479 -7.26 9.07 -11.50
CA MET A 479 -5.97 8.69 -10.94
C MET A 479 -5.79 7.17 -10.87
N CYS A 480 -6.81 6.42 -10.48
CA CYS A 480 -6.78 4.95 -10.48
C CYS A 480 -6.58 4.41 -11.90
N ARG A 481 -7.30 4.99 -12.89
CA ARG A 481 -7.19 4.66 -14.31
C ARG A 481 -5.78 4.92 -14.85
N HIS A 482 -5.20 6.09 -14.54
CA HIS A 482 -3.84 6.44 -14.94
C HIS A 482 -2.79 5.50 -14.34
N ASN A 483 -2.93 5.18 -13.05
CA ASN A 483 -2.02 4.32 -12.31
C ASN A 483 -2.28 2.82 -12.51
N GLY A 484 -3.34 2.40 -13.18
CA GLY A 484 -3.65 1.00 -13.46
C GLY A 484 -4.17 0.20 -12.25
N ASP A 485 -4.64 0.87 -11.20
CA ASP A 485 -5.26 0.22 -10.04
C ASP A 485 -6.74 -0.07 -10.34
N LYS A 486 -7.01 -1.29 -10.81
CA LYS A 486 -8.34 -1.69 -11.26
C LYS A 486 -9.26 -1.99 -10.08
N ARG A 487 -8.71 -2.46 -8.96
CA ARG A 487 -9.53 -2.76 -7.77
C ARG A 487 -10.08 -1.49 -7.16
N GLU A 488 -9.18 -0.53 -6.95
CA GLU A 488 -9.54 0.76 -6.38
C GLU A 488 -10.48 1.51 -7.31
N MET A 489 -10.23 1.46 -8.63
CA MET A 489 -11.13 2.03 -9.64
C MET A 489 -12.54 1.43 -9.54
N LEU A 490 -12.68 0.10 -9.52
CA LEU A 490 -13.98 -0.56 -9.43
C LEU A 490 -14.72 -0.18 -8.13
N HIS A 491 -14.00 -0.10 -7.01
CA HIS A 491 -14.57 0.35 -5.75
C HIS A 491 -15.13 1.77 -5.85
N PHE A 492 -14.35 2.73 -6.35
CA PHE A 492 -14.81 4.12 -6.45
C PHE A 492 -15.89 4.34 -7.50
N LEU A 493 -15.89 3.58 -8.61
CA LEU A 493 -17.02 3.59 -9.55
C LEU A 493 -18.32 3.21 -8.85
N VAL A 494 -18.31 2.15 -8.03
CA VAL A 494 -19.48 1.71 -7.27
C VAL A 494 -19.88 2.72 -6.20
N VAL A 495 -18.94 3.24 -5.43
CA VAL A 495 -19.22 4.27 -4.41
C VAL A 495 -19.83 5.51 -5.05
N HIS A 496 -19.31 5.95 -6.18
CA HIS A 496 -19.81 7.15 -6.86
C HIS A 496 -21.21 6.93 -7.45
N ALA A 497 -21.46 5.77 -8.08
CA ALA A 497 -22.78 5.43 -8.58
C ALA A 497 -23.81 5.32 -7.44
N ASP A 498 -23.45 4.67 -6.33
CA ASP A 498 -24.32 4.55 -5.15
C ASP A 498 -24.67 5.91 -4.54
N ASP A 499 -23.68 6.79 -4.41
CA ASP A 499 -23.83 8.12 -3.87
C ASP A 499 -24.75 9.00 -4.74
N ILE A 500 -24.62 8.95 -6.07
CA ILE A 500 -25.54 9.66 -6.98
C ILE A 500 -26.97 9.12 -6.86
N LEU A 501 -27.15 7.80 -6.98
CA LEU A 501 -28.47 7.17 -7.04
C LEU A 501 -29.20 7.21 -5.69
N THR A 502 -28.47 7.10 -4.58
CA THR A 502 -29.05 7.17 -3.24
C THR A 502 -29.52 8.58 -2.91
N ILE A 503 -28.75 9.61 -3.27
CA ILE A 503 -29.18 11.01 -3.10
C ILE A 503 -30.42 11.31 -3.96
N ASP A 504 -30.45 10.86 -5.23
CA ASP A 504 -31.65 11.01 -6.08
C ASP A 504 -32.87 10.36 -5.43
N ASN A 505 -32.73 9.13 -4.93
CA ASN A 505 -33.85 8.43 -4.31
C ASN A 505 -34.31 9.10 -3.01
N GLN A 506 -33.39 9.59 -2.17
CA GLN A 506 -33.73 10.32 -0.94
C GLN A 506 -34.51 11.60 -1.22
N ILE A 507 -34.08 12.36 -2.23
CA ILE A 507 -34.77 13.58 -2.67
C ILE A 507 -36.18 13.27 -3.21
N ARG A 508 -36.32 12.17 -3.98
CA ARG A 508 -37.62 11.71 -4.49
C ARG A 508 -38.56 11.24 -3.39
N GLU A 509 -38.03 10.66 -2.32
CA GLU A 509 -38.83 10.20 -1.18
C GLU A 509 -39.25 11.36 -0.28
N SER A 510 -38.35 12.29 0.05
CA SER A 510 -38.66 13.47 0.88
C SER A 510 -39.68 14.41 0.22
N GLY A 511 -39.61 14.59 -1.11
CA GLY A 511 -40.56 15.40 -1.87
C GLY A 511 -41.99 14.82 -1.93
N LYS A 512 -42.20 13.55 -1.57
CA LYS A 512 -43.54 12.93 -1.52
C LYS A 512 -44.26 13.21 -0.20
N ASP A 513 -43.50 13.39 0.88
CA ASP A 513 -44.05 13.47 2.24
C ASP A 513 -44.16 14.92 2.75
N ASP A 514 -43.45 15.89 2.17
CA ASP A 514 -43.46 17.30 2.60
C ASP A 514 -43.66 18.30 1.44
N VAL A 515 -44.86 18.89 1.36
CA VAL A 515 -45.26 19.90 0.36
C VAL A 515 -44.47 21.21 0.49
N GLY A 516 -43.90 21.50 1.68
CA GLY A 516 -43.03 22.64 1.90
C GLY A 516 -41.62 22.43 1.32
N TYR A 517 -41.10 21.21 1.41
CA TYR A 517 -39.78 20.82 0.88
C TYR A 517 -39.76 20.83 -0.67
N ALA A 518 -40.84 20.36 -1.30
CA ALA A 518 -41.01 20.34 -2.75
C ALA A 518 -40.95 21.75 -3.42
N ASN A 519 -41.16 22.82 -2.65
CA ASN A 519 -41.16 24.20 -3.14
C ASN A 519 -39.86 24.98 -2.84
N THR A 520 -38.84 24.33 -2.28
CA THR A 520 -37.57 24.97 -1.98
C THR A 520 -36.78 25.29 -3.26
N MET A 521 -35.99 26.38 -3.23
CA MET A 521 -35.12 26.76 -4.34
C MET A 521 -34.08 25.67 -4.66
N LEU A 522 -33.63 24.93 -3.63
CA LEU A 522 -32.69 23.82 -3.74
C LEU A 522 -33.28 22.63 -4.51
N GLN A 523 -34.54 22.28 -4.28
CA GLN A 523 -35.23 21.21 -5.02
C GLN A 523 -35.33 21.54 -6.51
N LYS A 524 -35.74 22.77 -6.84
CA LYS A 524 -35.85 23.22 -8.24
C LYS A 524 -34.50 23.21 -8.96
N ASP A 525 -33.43 23.61 -8.28
CA ASP A 525 -32.09 23.58 -8.86
C ASP A 525 -31.59 22.15 -9.07
N TYR A 526 -31.89 21.23 -8.14
CA TYR A 526 -31.61 19.81 -8.33
C TYR A 526 -32.37 19.22 -9.52
N ASP A 527 -33.68 19.47 -9.62
CA ASP A 527 -34.53 18.95 -10.69
C ASP A 527 -34.06 19.39 -12.08
N ASN A 528 -33.54 20.62 -12.21
CA ASN A 528 -32.94 21.13 -13.44
C ASN A 528 -31.71 20.33 -13.91
N HIS A 529 -30.94 19.78 -12.96
CA HIS A 529 -29.69 19.05 -13.23
C HIS A 529 -29.84 17.52 -13.13
N ARG A 530 -30.99 17.04 -12.63
CA ARG A 530 -31.26 15.63 -12.33
C ARG A 530 -30.93 14.68 -13.46
N MET A 531 -31.38 14.98 -14.69
CA MET A 531 -31.12 14.11 -15.84
C MET A 531 -29.63 13.96 -16.15
N ALA A 532 -28.81 15.00 -15.93
CA ALA A 532 -27.38 14.91 -16.11
C ALA A 532 -26.73 13.98 -15.07
N TYR A 533 -27.21 14.02 -13.82
CA TYR A 533 -26.74 13.12 -12.76
C TYR A 533 -27.12 11.66 -13.04
N ILE A 534 -28.35 11.40 -13.48
CA ILE A 534 -28.78 10.05 -13.86
C ILE A 534 -27.94 9.53 -15.02
N ASN A 535 -27.73 10.32 -16.08
CA ASN A 535 -26.88 9.93 -17.20
C ASN A 535 -25.44 9.62 -16.75
N LYS A 536 -24.90 10.39 -15.79
CA LYS A 536 -23.58 10.11 -15.21
C LYS A 536 -23.57 8.80 -14.44
N ALA A 537 -24.56 8.53 -13.59
CA ALA A 537 -24.69 7.26 -12.90
C ALA A 537 -24.80 6.08 -13.87
N GLU A 538 -25.58 6.21 -14.94
CA GLU A 538 -25.68 5.18 -16.00
C GLU A 538 -24.33 4.91 -16.67
N ASN A 539 -23.55 5.95 -16.98
CA ASN A 539 -22.20 5.79 -17.53
C ASN A 539 -21.25 5.06 -16.56
N LEU A 540 -21.28 5.41 -15.27
CA LEU A 540 -20.50 4.72 -14.24
C LEU A 540 -20.90 3.25 -14.13
N VAL A 541 -22.21 2.95 -14.13
CA VAL A 541 -22.74 1.58 -14.13
C VAL A 541 -22.29 0.82 -15.38
N CYS A 542 -22.26 1.46 -16.55
CA CYS A 542 -21.74 0.83 -17.77
C CYS A 542 -20.25 0.47 -17.65
N GLU A 543 -19.43 1.36 -17.07
CA GLU A 543 -18.01 1.05 -16.79
C GLU A 543 -17.87 -0.14 -15.81
N ILE A 544 -18.66 -0.16 -14.73
CA ILE A 544 -18.70 -1.30 -13.78
C ILE A 544 -19.03 -2.59 -14.52
N VAL A 545 -20.09 -2.60 -15.33
CA VAL A 545 -20.52 -3.77 -16.10
C VAL A 545 -19.42 -4.27 -17.04
N ASN A 546 -18.69 -3.36 -17.71
CA ASN A 546 -17.57 -3.73 -18.57
C ASN A 546 -16.45 -4.43 -17.79
N MET A 547 -16.11 -3.93 -16.59
CA MET A 547 -15.11 -4.56 -15.73
C MET A 547 -15.54 -5.95 -15.26
N LEU A 548 -16.81 -6.10 -14.85
CA LEU A 548 -17.38 -7.40 -14.46
C LEU A 548 -17.39 -8.39 -15.64
N TYR A 549 -17.75 -7.92 -16.83
CA TYR A 549 -17.79 -8.72 -18.05
C TYR A 549 -16.40 -9.23 -18.46
N LEU A 550 -15.36 -8.40 -18.37
CA LEU A 550 -13.97 -8.81 -18.68
C LEU A 550 -13.49 -9.97 -17.79
N ARG A 551 -14.04 -10.08 -16.57
CA ARG A 551 -13.79 -11.19 -15.63
C ARG A 551 -14.89 -12.25 -15.66
N LYS A 552 -15.75 -12.24 -16.68
CA LYS A 552 -16.86 -13.19 -16.89
C LYS A 552 -17.77 -13.33 -15.67
N TYR A 553 -17.94 -12.26 -14.90
CA TYR A 553 -18.73 -12.29 -13.66
C TYR A 553 -18.20 -13.34 -12.68
N ASP A 554 -16.90 -13.33 -12.43
CA ASP A 554 -16.26 -14.21 -11.44
C ASP A 554 -16.95 -14.12 -10.06
N LYS A 555 -17.04 -15.24 -9.34
CA LYS A 555 -17.69 -15.33 -8.03
C LYS A 555 -17.06 -14.38 -7.00
N SER A 556 -15.76 -14.13 -7.08
CA SER A 556 -15.07 -13.17 -6.21
C SER A 556 -15.56 -11.72 -6.37
N LEU A 557 -16.27 -11.41 -7.46
CA LEU A 557 -16.88 -10.11 -7.73
C LEU A 557 -18.34 -10.02 -7.30
N ALA A 558 -18.88 -11.02 -6.59
CA ALA A 558 -20.28 -11.09 -6.17
C ALA A 558 -20.79 -9.80 -5.52
N TYR A 559 -19.92 -9.10 -4.76
CA TYR A 559 -20.25 -7.83 -4.11
C TYR A 559 -20.63 -6.77 -5.14
N TYR A 560 -19.81 -6.63 -6.17
CA TYR A 560 -20.04 -5.66 -7.24
C TYR A 560 -21.22 -6.08 -8.14
N VAL A 561 -21.46 -7.40 -8.30
CA VAL A 561 -22.62 -7.92 -9.05
C VAL A 561 -23.95 -7.56 -8.36
N ILE A 562 -24.07 -7.75 -7.05
CA ILE A 562 -25.33 -7.41 -6.34
C ILE A 562 -25.57 -5.89 -6.31
N TYR A 563 -24.52 -5.08 -6.16
CA TYR A 563 -24.62 -3.62 -6.30
C TYR A 563 -25.06 -3.20 -7.70
N THR A 564 -24.56 -3.85 -8.74
CA THR A 564 -24.98 -3.57 -10.12
C THR A 564 -26.48 -3.87 -10.30
N ALA A 565 -26.98 -4.97 -9.73
CA ALA A 565 -28.41 -5.29 -9.73
C ALA A 565 -29.25 -4.23 -8.99
N TYR A 566 -28.73 -3.71 -7.87
CA TYR A 566 -29.32 -2.64 -7.08
C TYR A 566 -29.33 -1.30 -7.83
N PHE A 567 -28.26 -0.93 -8.52
CA PHE A 567 -28.22 0.30 -9.32
C PHE A 567 -29.23 0.25 -10.45
N TYR A 568 -29.35 -0.88 -11.16
CA TYR A 568 -30.38 -1.02 -12.18
C TYR A 568 -31.80 -1.04 -11.60
N MET A 569 -32.01 -1.44 -10.35
CA MET A 569 -33.29 -1.27 -9.65
C MET A 569 -33.59 0.23 -9.41
N LEU A 570 -32.60 1.00 -8.92
CA LEU A 570 -32.76 2.44 -8.69
C LEU A 570 -32.98 3.23 -9.99
N LEU A 571 -32.36 2.77 -11.09
CA LEU A 571 -32.56 3.29 -12.45
C LEU A 571 -33.84 2.77 -13.12
N GLU A 572 -34.68 2.01 -12.40
CA GLU A 572 -35.94 1.45 -12.90
C GLU A 572 -35.80 0.53 -14.13
N ASN A 573 -34.61 -0.05 -14.35
CA ASN A 573 -34.31 -1.02 -15.41
C ASN A 573 -34.44 -2.46 -14.91
N ARG A 574 -35.68 -2.97 -14.93
CA ARG A 574 -36.00 -4.31 -14.43
C ARG A 574 -35.28 -5.44 -15.16
N GLN A 575 -35.13 -5.36 -16.48
CA GLN A 575 -34.49 -6.43 -17.26
C GLN A 575 -33.02 -6.62 -16.86
N ARG A 576 -32.27 -5.51 -16.73
CA ARG A 576 -30.87 -5.55 -16.30
C ARG A 576 -30.75 -5.92 -14.82
N SER A 577 -31.61 -5.38 -13.96
CA SER A 577 -31.63 -5.74 -12.53
C SER A 577 -31.82 -7.25 -12.35
N LEU A 578 -32.80 -7.85 -13.02
CA LEU A 578 -33.06 -9.29 -12.99
C LEU A 578 -31.86 -10.09 -13.49
N PHE A 579 -31.24 -9.68 -14.61
CA PHE A 579 -30.05 -10.37 -15.13
C PHE A 579 -28.92 -10.46 -14.09
N PHE A 580 -28.53 -9.33 -13.49
CA PHE A 580 -27.44 -9.32 -12.50
C PHE A 580 -27.84 -10.03 -11.20
N PHE A 581 -29.11 -9.92 -10.79
CA PHE A 581 -29.61 -10.64 -9.62
C PHE A 581 -29.56 -12.17 -9.82
N THR A 582 -30.00 -12.66 -10.98
CA THR A 582 -29.88 -14.09 -11.33
C THR A 582 -28.42 -14.54 -11.43
N MET A 583 -27.52 -13.68 -11.91
CA MET A 583 -26.08 -13.99 -11.90
C MET A 583 -25.54 -14.12 -10.48
N PHE A 584 -25.95 -13.24 -9.55
CA PHE A 584 -25.59 -13.34 -8.14
C PHE A 584 -26.12 -14.63 -7.49
N GLU A 585 -27.39 -14.97 -7.72
CA GLU A 585 -27.99 -16.19 -7.17
C GLU A 585 -27.27 -17.48 -7.64
N LYS A 586 -26.70 -17.48 -8.86
CA LYS A 586 -25.91 -18.61 -9.36
C LYS A 586 -24.61 -18.87 -8.59
N TYR A 587 -24.10 -17.91 -7.83
CA TYR A 587 -22.89 -18.12 -7.03
C TYR A 587 -23.10 -19.02 -5.81
N ASP A 588 -24.36 -19.29 -5.45
CA ASP A 588 -24.76 -20.09 -4.30
C ASP A 588 -24.08 -19.62 -3.00
N ILE A 589 -24.11 -18.31 -2.78
CA ILE A 589 -23.55 -17.66 -1.60
C ILE A 589 -24.65 -17.50 -0.56
N ASP A 590 -24.43 -17.99 0.65
CA ASP A 590 -25.34 -17.72 1.77
C ASP A 590 -25.26 -16.24 2.15
N ILE A 591 -26.35 -15.52 1.87
CA ILE A 591 -26.48 -14.08 2.13
C ILE A 591 -26.37 -13.74 3.62
N LYS A 592 -26.61 -14.70 4.52
CA LYS A 592 -26.45 -14.50 5.97
C LYS A 592 -25.00 -14.22 6.37
N ASN A 593 -24.04 -14.65 5.54
CA ASN A 593 -22.61 -14.42 5.78
C ASN A 593 -22.16 -13.00 5.37
N TRP A 594 -23.09 -12.15 4.89
CA TRP A 594 -22.80 -10.79 4.46
C TRP A 594 -23.28 -9.78 5.50
N THR A 595 -22.75 -8.57 5.45
CA THR A 595 -23.15 -7.49 6.35
C THR A 595 -24.63 -7.13 6.19
N MET A 596 -25.26 -6.67 7.27
CA MET A 596 -26.68 -6.28 7.28
C MET A 596 -27.09 -5.35 6.13
N PRO A 597 -26.30 -4.32 5.73
CA PRO A 597 -26.64 -3.48 4.58
C PRO A 597 -26.77 -4.26 3.27
N ILE A 598 -25.92 -5.26 3.04
CA ILE A 598 -25.97 -6.06 1.81
C ILE A 598 -27.17 -7.01 1.83
N GLN A 599 -27.48 -7.59 2.99
CA GLN A 599 -28.71 -8.38 3.14
C GLN A 599 -29.96 -7.55 2.81
N GLN A 600 -30.01 -6.29 3.26
CA GLN A 600 -31.10 -5.36 2.93
C GLN A 600 -31.17 -5.07 1.43
N ILE A 601 -30.03 -4.82 0.77
CA ILE A 601 -29.97 -4.63 -0.68
C ILE A 601 -30.52 -5.87 -1.40
N TYR A 602 -30.04 -7.05 -1.03
CA TYR A 602 -30.51 -8.32 -1.59
C TYR A 602 -32.03 -8.47 -1.49
N HIS A 603 -32.61 -8.23 -0.30
CA HIS A 603 -34.05 -8.32 -0.10
C HIS A 603 -34.83 -7.28 -0.89
N LYS A 604 -34.32 -6.03 -1.01
CA LYS A 604 -34.93 -4.97 -1.84
C LYS A 604 -34.98 -5.38 -3.32
N VAL A 605 -33.85 -5.82 -3.87
CA VAL A 605 -33.74 -6.24 -5.28
C VAL A 605 -34.62 -7.48 -5.55
N ARG A 606 -34.63 -8.46 -4.64
CA ARG A 606 -35.50 -9.64 -4.73
C ARG A 606 -36.98 -9.26 -4.75
N LYS A 607 -37.40 -8.34 -3.88
CA LYS A 607 -38.79 -7.85 -3.83
C LYS A 607 -39.17 -7.08 -5.09
N TYR A 608 -38.25 -6.28 -5.64
CA TYR A 608 -38.48 -5.54 -6.87
C TYR A 608 -38.68 -6.48 -8.07
N ASN A 609 -37.86 -7.53 -8.19
CA ASN A 609 -37.91 -8.46 -9.30
C ASN A 609 -39.05 -9.49 -9.23
N SER A 610 -39.63 -9.73 -8.04
CA SER A 610 -40.71 -10.70 -7.81
C SER A 610 -42.14 -10.18 -8.03
N LYS A 611 -42.34 -8.88 -8.27
CA LYS A 611 -43.66 -8.32 -8.59
C LYS A 611 -44.05 -8.64 -10.04
N GLU A 612 -44.74 -9.75 -10.29
CA GLU A 612 -45.61 -9.85 -11.48
C GLU A 612 -46.81 -8.90 -11.35
#